data_AF-A0AAV4FFH0-F1
#
_entry.id   AF-A0AAV4FFH0-F1
#
_cell.length_a   1.000
_cell.length_b   1.000
_cell.length_c   1.000
_cell.angle_alpha   90.00
_cell.angle_beta   90.00
_cell.angle_gamma   90.00
#
_symmetry.space_group_name_H-M   'P 1'
#
loop_
_entity.id
_entity.type
_entity.pdbx_description
1 polymer ?
#
loop_
_entity_poly.entity_id
_entity_poly.type
_entity_poly.pdbx_seq_one_letter_code
_entity_poly.pdbx_strand_id
1 'polypeptide(L)'
;MLRDIPPVGIMSTEVTFENESDFAAAIAEVRNDASDVTYAFCGHVDGNPNVLGLLFKGTDNSEIASQMDSSQAMYGLARFETQVDMSTTVKFVYIRWMGDNIPFAKRGKFGVVGGSVDEKFSPYHVQVSTSSSDDLDTDKIIQMLMETAFTKSKVLESETDVSSRQMRGFTQTQLPQRNQKANFGVSAVASKGAGVDIQPDVYEGIARVREDTDAAKWMLAGYDGANPKGPVTCMGLGDGTLSDLQKSLDDSMPMYGLYRYEHTNAEGILTVKFVYIVWVGSQVKPMTKAKISTHKGAMEEIFCPAHVYVFATEVSEIDEAEIIEKIKQASS
;
A
#
# COMPACT_ATOMS: atom_id res chain seq x y z
N MET A 1 31.78 -40.87 -15.78
CA MET A 1 30.73 -40.11 -16.47
C MET A 1 30.20 -39.05 -15.52
N LEU A 2 30.84 -37.87 -15.49
CA LEU A 2 30.22 -36.70 -14.89
C LEU A 2 29.17 -36.19 -15.88
N ARG A 3 27.91 -36.09 -15.44
CA ARG A 3 26.85 -35.46 -16.22
C ARG A 3 26.99 -33.95 -16.05
N ASP A 4 27.17 -33.24 -17.15
CA ASP A 4 27.10 -31.78 -17.20
C ASP A 4 25.77 -31.31 -16.63
N ILE A 5 25.84 -30.53 -15.55
CA ILE A 5 24.71 -29.78 -15.02
C ILE A 5 24.63 -28.52 -15.88
N PRO A 6 23.55 -28.28 -16.64
CA PRO A 6 23.42 -27.07 -17.44
C PRO A 6 23.43 -25.84 -16.51
N PRO A 7 24.05 -24.72 -16.93
CA PRO A 7 24.07 -23.51 -16.13
C PRO A 7 22.63 -23.04 -15.86
N VAL A 8 22.32 -22.77 -14.59
CA VAL A 8 21.07 -22.13 -14.19
C VAL A 8 21.02 -20.77 -14.88
N GLY A 9 20.14 -20.64 -15.88
CA GLY A 9 19.96 -19.39 -16.61
C GLY A 9 19.63 -18.26 -15.64
N ILE A 10 20.44 -17.21 -15.67
CA ILE A 10 20.19 -15.97 -14.92
C ILE A 10 18.86 -15.43 -15.44
N MET A 11 17.80 -15.45 -14.61
CA MET A 11 16.54 -14.82 -14.98
C MET A 11 16.74 -13.31 -15.06
N SER A 12 16.54 -12.74 -16.26
CA SER A 12 16.62 -11.29 -16.47
C SER A 12 15.52 -10.58 -15.68
N THR A 13 15.88 -9.47 -15.03
CA THR A 13 14.96 -8.60 -14.28
C THR A 13 14.46 -7.42 -15.10
N GLU A 14 14.96 -7.24 -16.33
CA GLU A 14 14.64 -6.12 -17.19
C GLU A 14 13.47 -6.43 -18.13
N VAL A 15 12.66 -5.42 -18.43
CA VAL A 15 11.56 -5.51 -19.37
C VAL A 15 11.83 -4.67 -20.62
N THR A 16 11.43 -5.20 -21.78
CA THR A 16 11.45 -4.49 -23.06
C THR A 16 10.04 -4.46 -23.65
N PHE A 17 9.73 -3.50 -24.51
CA PHE A 17 8.47 -3.50 -25.23
C PHE A 17 8.63 -4.16 -26.62
N GLU A 18 7.64 -4.93 -27.03
CA GLU A 18 7.57 -5.49 -28.40
C GLU A 18 7.62 -4.36 -29.44
N ASN A 19 6.93 -3.26 -29.15
CA ASN A 19 7.04 -2.02 -29.90
C ASN A 19 7.22 -0.83 -28.93
N GLU A 20 8.49 -0.44 -28.71
CA GLU A 20 8.84 0.71 -27.85
C GLU A 20 8.27 2.03 -28.37
N SER A 21 8.14 2.19 -29.70
CA SER A 21 7.60 3.41 -30.30
C SER A 21 6.12 3.59 -29.97
N ASP A 22 5.33 2.52 -30.10
CA ASP A 22 3.89 2.57 -29.82
C ASP A 22 3.62 2.80 -28.33
N PHE A 23 4.41 2.16 -27.47
CA PHE A 23 4.34 2.39 -26.02
C PHE A 23 4.68 3.84 -25.68
N ALA A 24 5.81 4.36 -26.18
CA ALA A 24 6.24 5.73 -25.91
C ALA A 24 5.20 6.75 -26.41
N ALA A 25 4.62 6.52 -27.59
CA ALA A 25 3.55 7.35 -28.14
C ALA A 25 2.30 7.34 -27.24
N ALA A 26 1.83 6.16 -26.82
CA ALA A 26 0.65 6.03 -25.95
C ALA A 26 0.85 6.72 -24.59
N ILE A 27 2.02 6.58 -23.97
CA ILE A 27 2.33 7.27 -22.71
C ILE A 27 2.43 8.78 -22.91
N ALA A 28 3.00 9.24 -24.03
CA ALA A 28 3.08 10.66 -24.35
C ALA A 28 1.67 11.28 -24.56
N GLU A 29 0.75 10.54 -25.18
CA GLU A 29 -0.65 10.95 -25.33
C GLU A 29 -1.33 11.08 -23.96
N VAL A 30 -1.25 10.06 -23.10
CA VAL A 30 -1.81 10.10 -21.74
C VAL A 30 -1.29 11.32 -20.97
N ARG A 31 0.01 11.63 -21.11
CA ARG A 31 0.66 12.77 -20.42
C ARG A 31 0.36 14.14 -21.03
N ASN A 32 -0.22 14.19 -22.21
CA ASN A 32 -0.53 15.45 -22.89
C ASN A 32 -1.95 15.88 -22.54
N ASP A 33 -2.10 16.91 -21.71
CA ASP A 33 -3.39 17.46 -21.28
C ASP A 33 -4.32 17.85 -22.44
N ALA A 34 -3.78 18.10 -23.64
CA ALA A 34 -4.56 18.39 -24.85
C ALA A 34 -5.03 17.12 -25.61
N SER A 35 -4.53 15.94 -25.27
CA SER A 35 -4.97 14.66 -25.84
C SER A 35 -6.26 14.21 -25.18
N ASP A 36 -7.14 13.59 -25.96
CA ASP A 36 -8.33 12.90 -25.50
C ASP A 36 -8.03 11.55 -24.83
N VAL A 37 -6.85 10.96 -25.10
CA VAL A 37 -6.41 9.73 -24.45
C VAL A 37 -6.11 10.00 -22.99
N THR A 38 -6.88 9.36 -22.12
CA THR A 38 -6.76 9.49 -20.66
C THR A 38 -6.01 8.32 -20.06
N TYR A 39 -6.00 7.15 -20.68
CA TYR A 39 -5.25 6.02 -20.14
C TYR A 39 -4.69 5.09 -21.22
N ALA A 40 -3.63 4.35 -20.87
CA ALA A 40 -3.02 3.33 -21.71
C ALA A 40 -2.49 2.18 -20.85
N PHE A 41 -2.72 0.94 -21.28
CA PHE A 41 -2.29 -0.29 -20.59
C PHE A 41 -1.44 -1.18 -21.48
N CYS A 42 -0.48 -1.85 -20.86
CA CYS A 42 0.34 -2.90 -21.45
C CYS A 42 0.23 -4.20 -20.64
N GLY A 43 0.63 -5.30 -21.24
CA GLY A 43 0.67 -6.62 -20.60
C GLY A 43 1.74 -7.51 -21.20
N HIS A 44 1.97 -8.67 -20.58
CA HIS A 44 3.03 -9.59 -21.00
C HIS A 44 2.67 -10.33 -22.29
N VAL A 45 3.44 -10.10 -23.36
CA VAL A 45 3.24 -10.73 -24.67
C VAL A 45 3.50 -12.23 -24.56
N ASP A 46 2.53 -13.05 -24.98
CA ASP A 46 2.58 -14.52 -24.94
C ASP A 46 2.96 -15.10 -23.55
N GLY A 47 2.71 -14.34 -22.48
CA GLY A 47 3.10 -14.70 -21.11
C GLY A 47 4.61 -14.64 -20.84
N ASN A 48 5.38 -13.98 -21.70
CA ASN A 48 6.79 -13.69 -21.49
C ASN A 48 6.94 -12.56 -20.44
N PRO A 49 7.58 -12.82 -19.28
CA PRO A 49 7.75 -11.79 -18.26
C PRO A 49 8.61 -10.60 -18.73
N ASN A 50 9.55 -10.80 -19.65
CA ASN A 50 10.49 -9.75 -20.05
C ASN A 50 10.02 -8.92 -21.25
N VAL A 51 8.85 -9.23 -21.83
CA VAL A 51 8.32 -8.52 -23.00
C VAL A 51 6.92 -8.01 -22.72
N LEU A 52 6.74 -6.69 -22.84
CA LEU A 52 5.43 -6.03 -22.74
C LEU A 52 4.94 -5.56 -24.10
N GLY A 53 3.64 -5.59 -24.31
CA GLY A 53 2.96 -5.06 -25.48
C GLY A 53 1.84 -4.13 -25.05
N LEU A 54 1.58 -3.07 -25.82
CA LEU A 54 0.42 -2.22 -25.63
C LEU A 54 -0.85 -3.06 -25.86
N LEU A 55 -1.74 -3.10 -24.88
CA LEU A 55 -3.00 -3.83 -24.96
C LEU A 55 -4.11 -2.93 -25.48
N PHE A 56 -4.32 -1.80 -24.81
CA PHE A 56 -5.40 -0.87 -25.11
C PHE A 56 -5.09 0.52 -24.55
N LYS A 57 -5.78 1.52 -25.11
CA LYS A 57 -5.82 2.91 -24.63
C LYS A 57 -7.24 3.44 -24.83
N GLY A 58 -7.64 4.41 -24.04
CA GLY A 58 -8.97 4.99 -24.13
C GLY A 58 -9.04 6.40 -23.57
N THR A 59 -10.26 6.92 -23.59
CA THR A 59 -10.55 8.34 -23.30
C THR A 59 -11.45 8.50 -22.06
N ASP A 60 -12.05 7.42 -21.57
CA ASP A 60 -12.93 7.43 -20.40
C ASP A 60 -12.39 6.51 -19.30
N ASN A 61 -11.93 7.07 -18.18
CA ASN A 61 -11.36 6.27 -17.10
C ASN A 61 -12.37 5.31 -16.44
N SER A 62 -13.68 5.54 -16.58
CA SER A 62 -14.70 4.65 -16.01
C SER A 62 -14.73 3.27 -16.67
N GLU A 63 -14.18 3.14 -17.88
CA GLU A 63 -14.17 1.88 -18.62
C GLU A 63 -13.01 0.95 -18.20
N ILE A 64 -11.99 1.48 -17.51
CA ILE A 64 -10.76 0.76 -17.13
C ILE A 64 -11.10 -0.55 -16.39
N ALA A 65 -11.98 -0.48 -15.39
CA ALA A 65 -12.36 -1.63 -14.58
C ALA A 65 -12.94 -2.79 -15.41
N SER A 66 -13.69 -2.47 -16.46
CA SER A 66 -14.33 -3.45 -17.34
C SER A 66 -13.36 -4.13 -18.31
N GLN A 67 -12.21 -3.51 -18.60
CA GLN A 67 -11.19 -4.05 -19.49
C GLN A 67 -10.15 -4.92 -18.77
N MET A 68 -10.23 -5.02 -17.44
CA MET A 68 -9.31 -5.83 -16.65
C MET A 68 -9.58 -7.33 -16.83
N ASP A 69 -8.59 -8.06 -17.32
CA ASP A 69 -8.65 -9.52 -17.47
C ASP A 69 -8.03 -10.20 -16.24
N SER A 70 -8.85 -10.94 -15.50
CA SER A 70 -8.41 -11.75 -14.35
C SER A 70 -7.33 -12.79 -14.68
N SER A 71 -7.13 -13.16 -15.94
CA SER A 71 -6.11 -14.12 -16.38
C SER A 71 -4.77 -13.48 -16.75
N GLN A 72 -4.67 -12.15 -16.73
CA GLN A 72 -3.51 -11.40 -17.18
C GLN A 72 -2.96 -10.45 -16.11
N ALA A 73 -1.67 -10.15 -16.25
CA ALA A 73 -1.01 -9.05 -15.55
C ALA A 73 -1.00 -7.84 -16.48
N MET A 74 -1.52 -6.71 -16.02
CA MET A 74 -1.56 -5.48 -16.81
C MET A 74 -0.98 -4.32 -16.02
N TYR A 75 -0.41 -3.36 -16.74
CA TYR A 75 0.20 -2.17 -16.17
C TYR A 75 -0.21 -0.97 -17.01
N GLY A 76 -0.69 0.10 -16.38
CA GLY A 76 -1.20 1.24 -17.12
C GLY A 76 -0.98 2.56 -16.43
N LEU A 77 -0.93 3.62 -17.23
CA LEU A 77 -0.98 4.99 -16.74
C LEU A 77 -2.35 5.56 -17.07
N ALA A 78 -2.99 6.21 -16.10
CA ALA A 78 -4.24 6.93 -16.29
C ALA A 78 -4.09 8.37 -15.80
N ARG A 79 -4.65 9.32 -16.55
CA ARG A 79 -4.72 10.74 -16.26
C ARG A 79 -6.09 11.07 -15.70
N PHE A 80 -6.11 11.69 -14.53
CA PHE A 80 -7.32 12.17 -13.85
C PHE A 80 -7.26 13.68 -13.66
N GLU A 81 -8.39 14.33 -13.80
CA GLU A 81 -8.56 15.74 -13.46
C GLU A 81 -9.26 15.82 -12.11
N THR A 82 -8.68 16.60 -11.19
CA THR A 82 -9.25 16.84 -9.87
C THR A 82 -9.53 18.34 -9.74
N GLN A 83 -10.73 18.71 -9.29
CA GLN A 83 -11.10 20.11 -9.08
C GLN A 83 -11.14 20.41 -7.58
N VAL A 84 -10.35 21.38 -7.13
CA VAL A 84 -10.32 21.87 -5.75
C VAL A 84 -10.35 23.39 -5.80
N ASP A 85 -11.32 24.02 -5.11
CA ASP A 85 -11.42 25.47 -4.94
C ASP A 85 -11.21 26.29 -6.22
N MET A 86 -11.92 25.93 -7.30
CA MET A 86 -11.86 26.54 -8.64
C MET A 86 -10.57 26.27 -9.43
N SER A 87 -9.65 25.43 -8.94
CA SER A 87 -8.46 24.98 -9.65
C SER A 87 -8.61 23.53 -10.12
N THR A 88 -8.41 23.29 -11.41
CA THR A 88 -8.30 21.93 -11.96
C THR A 88 -6.83 21.53 -12.00
N THR A 89 -6.49 20.42 -11.35
CA THR A 89 -5.15 19.85 -11.42
C THR A 89 -5.17 18.46 -12.04
N VAL A 90 -4.25 18.24 -12.96
CA VAL A 90 -4.03 16.94 -13.61
C VAL A 90 -3.16 16.07 -12.69
N LYS A 91 -3.61 14.83 -12.50
CA LYS A 91 -2.92 13.80 -11.75
C LYS A 91 -2.75 12.56 -12.61
N PHE A 92 -1.68 11.82 -12.32
CA PHE A 92 -1.36 10.57 -13.03
C PHE A 92 -1.39 9.43 -12.02
N VAL A 93 -2.14 8.40 -12.32
CA VAL A 93 -2.28 7.19 -11.51
C VAL A 93 -1.62 6.04 -12.26
N TYR A 94 -0.64 5.40 -11.64
CA TYR A 94 -0.06 4.18 -12.15
C TYR A 94 -0.84 2.98 -11.60
N ILE A 95 -1.43 2.20 -12.48
CA ILE A 95 -2.27 1.05 -12.13
C ILE A 95 -1.50 -0.22 -12.44
N ARG A 96 -1.33 -1.07 -11.43
CA ARG A 96 -0.79 -2.42 -11.55
C ARG A 96 -1.90 -3.42 -11.26
N TRP A 97 -2.37 -4.06 -12.32
CA TRP A 97 -3.37 -5.11 -12.26
C TRP A 97 -2.71 -6.49 -12.21
N MET A 98 -3.07 -7.28 -11.21
CA MET A 98 -2.63 -8.66 -11.08
C MET A 98 -3.82 -9.59 -10.98
N GLY A 99 -4.34 -10.04 -12.12
CA GLY A 99 -5.51 -10.90 -12.17
C GLY A 99 -5.39 -12.19 -11.34
N ASP A 100 -6.50 -12.57 -10.71
CA ASP A 100 -6.52 -13.70 -9.78
C ASP A 100 -6.43 -15.09 -10.44
N ASN A 101 -6.75 -15.18 -11.73
CA ASN A 101 -6.69 -16.41 -12.52
C ASN A 101 -5.33 -16.64 -13.20
N ILE A 102 -4.31 -15.81 -12.94
CA ILE A 102 -2.95 -16.05 -13.43
C ILE A 102 -2.34 -17.26 -12.71
N PRO A 103 -1.82 -18.28 -13.43
CA PRO A 103 -1.11 -19.40 -12.83
C PRO A 103 0.04 -18.95 -11.94
N PHE A 104 0.17 -19.54 -10.75
CA PHE A 104 1.17 -19.17 -9.74
C PHE A 104 2.60 -19.03 -10.29
N ALA A 105 3.02 -19.97 -11.13
CA ALA A 105 4.36 -19.95 -11.74
C ALA A 105 4.59 -18.77 -12.71
N LYS A 106 3.54 -18.28 -13.39
CA LYS A 106 3.61 -17.07 -14.23
C LYS A 106 3.57 -15.80 -13.38
N ARG A 107 2.69 -15.77 -12.36
CA ARG A 107 2.57 -14.65 -11.41
C ARG A 107 3.92 -14.31 -10.75
N GLY A 108 4.66 -15.33 -10.30
CA GLY A 108 5.99 -15.13 -9.72
C GLY A 108 7.01 -14.52 -10.69
N LYS A 109 6.95 -14.87 -11.98
CA LYS A 109 7.85 -14.33 -13.00
C LYS A 109 7.54 -12.86 -13.33
N PHE A 110 6.27 -12.48 -13.37
CA PHE A 110 5.86 -11.08 -13.55
C PHE A 110 6.29 -10.20 -12.36
N GLY A 111 6.32 -10.77 -11.15
CA GLY A 111 6.85 -10.09 -9.97
C GLY A 111 8.33 -9.71 -10.08
N VAL A 112 9.16 -10.56 -10.70
CA VAL A 112 10.62 -10.36 -10.84
C VAL A 112 10.96 -9.13 -11.68
N VAL A 113 10.18 -8.87 -12.72
CA VAL A 113 10.38 -7.72 -13.63
C VAL A 113 9.66 -6.45 -13.15
N GLY A 114 8.84 -6.54 -12.10
CA GLY A 114 7.95 -5.46 -11.67
C GLY A 114 8.65 -4.11 -11.48
N GLY A 115 9.83 -4.09 -10.86
CA GLY A 115 10.58 -2.85 -10.68
C GLY A 115 11.02 -2.19 -12.01
N SER A 116 11.42 -3.00 -13.00
CA SER A 116 11.75 -2.50 -14.34
C SER A 116 10.51 -1.99 -15.08
N VAL A 117 9.33 -2.57 -14.83
CA VAL A 117 8.06 -2.06 -15.35
C VAL A 117 7.72 -0.72 -14.69
N ASP A 118 7.78 -0.62 -13.36
CA ASP A 118 7.43 0.59 -12.60
C ASP A 118 8.22 1.82 -13.09
N GLU A 119 9.51 1.64 -13.42
CA GLU A 119 10.36 2.68 -13.99
C GLU A 119 9.84 3.25 -15.32
N LYS A 120 9.20 2.42 -16.15
CA LYS A 120 8.67 2.82 -17.47
C LYS A 120 7.43 3.70 -17.38
N PHE A 121 6.73 3.66 -16.25
CA PHE A 121 5.51 4.44 -16.01
C PHE A 121 5.73 5.69 -15.15
N SER A 122 6.94 5.88 -14.61
CA SER A 122 7.33 7.07 -13.87
C SER A 122 7.39 8.32 -14.78
N PRO A 123 7.05 9.53 -14.29
CA PRO A 123 6.51 9.84 -12.96
C PRO A 123 4.98 9.66 -12.87
N TYR A 124 4.49 9.37 -11.67
CA TYR A 124 3.07 9.31 -11.33
C TYR A 124 2.83 9.90 -9.93
N HIS A 125 1.58 10.22 -9.60
CA HIS A 125 1.18 10.82 -8.32
C HIS A 125 0.80 9.77 -7.28
N VAL A 126 0.12 8.71 -7.72
CA VAL A 126 -0.35 7.60 -6.89
C VAL A 126 -0.15 6.31 -7.68
N GLN A 127 0.23 5.24 -6.99
CA GLN A 127 0.22 3.88 -7.53
C GLN A 127 -0.91 3.09 -6.90
N VAL A 128 -1.75 2.47 -7.71
CA VAL A 128 -2.79 1.53 -7.30
C VAL A 128 -2.36 0.13 -7.74
N SER A 129 -2.30 -0.82 -6.80
CA SER A 129 -1.98 -2.22 -7.09
C SER A 129 -3.13 -3.08 -6.59
N THR A 130 -3.84 -3.74 -7.52
CA THR A 130 -5.07 -4.47 -7.21
C THR A 130 -5.27 -5.67 -8.14
N SER A 131 -6.11 -6.61 -7.70
CA SER A 131 -6.67 -7.71 -8.50
C SER A 131 -8.21 -7.62 -8.60
N SER A 132 -8.82 -6.60 -7.98
CA SER A 132 -10.26 -6.38 -7.93
C SER A 132 -10.64 -5.20 -8.79
N SER A 133 -11.59 -5.40 -9.70
CA SER A 133 -12.13 -4.32 -10.55
C SER A 133 -12.80 -3.22 -9.72
N ASP A 134 -13.32 -3.56 -8.54
CA ASP A 134 -14.01 -2.62 -7.66
C ASP A 134 -13.08 -1.54 -7.09
N ASP A 135 -11.77 -1.79 -7.06
CA ASP A 135 -10.75 -0.81 -6.63
C ASP A 135 -10.39 0.18 -7.73
N LEU A 136 -10.85 -0.07 -8.97
CA LEU A 136 -10.62 0.78 -10.13
C LEU A 136 -11.80 1.70 -10.43
N ASP A 137 -12.74 1.82 -9.48
CA ASP A 137 -13.79 2.80 -9.52
C ASP A 137 -13.22 4.24 -9.54
N THR A 138 -13.77 5.07 -10.42
CA THR A 138 -13.24 6.42 -10.65
C THR A 138 -13.37 7.32 -9.43
N ASP A 139 -14.47 7.23 -8.69
CA ASP A 139 -14.71 8.06 -7.51
C ASP A 139 -13.73 7.67 -6.39
N LYS A 140 -13.50 6.37 -6.18
CA LYS A 140 -12.48 5.88 -5.23
C LYS A 140 -11.07 6.36 -5.58
N ILE A 141 -10.70 6.34 -6.86
CA ILE A 141 -9.38 6.81 -7.31
C ILE A 141 -9.26 8.33 -7.10
N ILE A 142 -10.29 9.10 -7.42
CA ILE A 142 -10.31 10.56 -7.21
C ILE A 142 -10.18 10.88 -5.71
N GLN A 143 -10.91 10.16 -4.85
CA GLN A 143 -10.78 10.32 -3.41
C GLN A 143 -9.34 10.06 -2.94
N MET A 144 -8.72 8.97 -3.40
CA MET A 144 -7.32 8.65 -3.09
C MET A 144 -6.34 9.74 -3.55
N LEU A 145 -6.60 10.34 -4.71
CA LEU A 145 -5.82 11.46 -5.25
C LEU A 145 -5.97 12.72 -4.40
N MET A 146 -7.18 13.04 -3.95
CA MET A 146 -7.45 14.18 -3.08
C MET A 146 -6.75 14.02 -1.73
N GLU A 147 -6.89 12.86 -1.07
CA GLU A 147 -6.21 12.55 0.19
C GLU A 147 -4.69 12.73 0.09
N THR A 148 -4.09 12.26 -1.01
CA THR A 148 -2.64 12.40 -1.27
C THR A 148 -2.22 13.86 -1.52
N ALA A 149 -3.10 14.69 -2.08
CA ALA A 149 -2.82 16.10 -2.36
C ALA A 149 -2.82 16.95 -1.07
N PHE A 150 -3.76 16.71 -0.15
CA PHE A 150 -3.84 17.44 1.11
C PHE A 150 -2.63 17.20 2.03
N THR A 151 -2.04 16.00 2.00
CA THR A 151 -0.81 15.70 2.76
C THR A 151 0.37 16.58 2.35
N LYS A 152 0.42 17.03 1.07
CA LYS A 152 1.48 17.94 0.59
C LYS A 152 1.19 19.41 0.90
N SER A 153 -0.08 19.83 0.91
CA SER A 153 -0.47 21.22 1.19
C SER A 153 -0.21 21.63 2.64
N LYS A 154 -0.37 20.69 3.58
CA LYS A 154 -0.09 20.90 5.03
C LYS A 154 1.37 21.28 5.33
N VAL A 155 2.30 21.05 4.40
CA VAL A 155 3.73 21.39 4.55
C VAL A 155 4.03 22.85 4.16
N LEU A 156 3.27 23.43 3.22
CA LEU A 156 3.55 24.76 2.66
C LEU A 156 3.09 25.93 3.56
N GLU A 157 2.16 25.70 4.49
CA GLU A 157 1.74 26.75 5.43
C GLU A 157 2.75 27.01 6.56
N SER A 158 3.89 26.31 6.56
CA SER A 158 4.96 26.44 7.57
C SER A 158 6.22 27.17 7.09
N GLU A 159 6.21 27.80 5.91
CA GLU A 159 7.42 28.46 5.34
C GLU A 159 7.63 29.94 5.74
N THR A 160 6.83 30.49 6.66
CA THR A 160 7.14 31.79 7.29
C THR A 160 7.72 31.63 8.68
N ASP A 161 8.72 30.77 8.85
CA ASP A 161 9.68 30.95 9.95
C ASP A 161 11.11 30.65 9.54
N VAL A 162 11.96 31.63 9.83
CA VAL A 162 13.18 31.94 9.11
C VAL A 162 14.40 31.34 9.82
N SER A 163 15.35 30.87 9.02
CA SER A 163 16.79 30.79 9.34
C SER A 163 17.21 29.95 10.55
N SER A 164 17.75 28.75 10.29
CA SER A 164 19.00 28.22 10.86
C SER A 164 19.02 26.70 10.89
N ARG A 165 19.38 26.05 9.78
CA ARG A 165 20.01 24.72 9.88
C ARG A 165 21.27 24.70 9.02
N GLN A 166 22.38 24.85 9.73
CA GLN A 166 23.73 24.66 9.23
C GLN A 166 23.87 23.28 8.58
N MET A 167 24.41 23.26 7.36
CA MET A 167 25.02 22.09 6.76
C MET A 167 26.14 21.56 7.65
N ARG A 168 26.07 20.29 8.02
CA ARG A 168 27.21 19.44 8.39
C ARG A 168 26.92 18.09 7.73
N GLY A 169 27.79 17.45 6.97
CA GLY A 169 29.23 17.56 6.88
C GLY A 169 29.70 16.12 6.64
N PHE A 170 30.27 15.88 5.46
CA PHE A 170 30.92 14.64 5.05
C PHE A 170 31.75 14.02 6.18
N THR A 171 31.55 12.73 6.47
CA THR A 171 32.65 11.86 6.89
C THR A 171 32.49 10.46 6.33
N GLN A 172 33.58 10.04 5.71
CA GLN A 172 33.86 8.77 5.09
C GLN A 172 34.28 7.75 6.16
N THR A 173 34.18 6.48 5.78
CA THR A 173 35.06 5.34 6.15
C THR A 173 34.61 4.31 7.21
N GLN A 174 34.49 3.09 6.66
CA GLN A 174 34.86 1.74 7.14
C GLN A 174 33.84 0.84 7.88
N LEU A 175 33.47 -0.21 7.13
CA LEU A 175 32.96 -1.50 7.59
C LEU A 175 34.02 -2.27 8.39
N PRO A 176 33.59 -3.11 9.34
CA PRO A 176 34.22 -4.41 9.52
C PRO A 176 33.22 -5.57 9.36
N GLN A 177 33.71 -6.59 8.66
CA GLN A 177 33.11 -7.90 8.41
C GLN A 177 32.83 -8.69 9.69
N ARG A 178 31.81 -9.55 9.68
CA ARG A 178 31.88 -10.84 10.39
C ARG A 178 31.15 -11.96 9.63
N ASN A 179 31.79 -13.12 9.74
CA ASN A 179 31.80 -14.31 8.92
C ASN A 179 30.82 -15.39 9.43
N GLN A 180 30.29 -16.23 8.52
CA GLN A 180 29.85 -17.64 8.68
C GLN A 180 28.87 -18.00 9.84
N LYS A 181 27.78 -18.76 9.68
CA LYS A 181 27.59 -20.05 8.98
C LYS A 181 26.10 -20.43 9.03
N ALA A 182 25.63 -21.16 8.02
CA ALA A 182 24.26 -21.66 7.91
C ALA A 182 23.94 -22.78 8.90
N ASN A 183 22.67 -22.88 9.29
CA ASN A 183 22.01 -24.15 9.55
C ASN A 183 20.59 -24.10 8.96
N PHE A 184 20.40 -24.86 7.89
CA PHE A 184 19.11 -25.15 7.26
C PHE A 184 18.37 -26.19 8.11
N GLY A 185 17.14 -25.86 8.52
CA GLY A 185 16.11 -26.80 8.97
C GLY A 185 14.87 -26.57 8.11
N VAL A 186 14.35 -27.64 7.54
CA VAL A 186 13.45 -27.67 6.37
C VAL A 186 12.04 -27.14 6.70
N SER A 187 11.61 -26.09 5.98
CA SER A 187 10.23 -25.60 5.96
C SER A 187 9.30 -26.55 5.20
N ALA A 188 8.18 -26.90 5.83
CA ALA A 188 7.00 -27.39 5.14
C ALA A 188 6.11 -26.20 4.77
N VAL A 189 5.95 -25.98 3.45
CA VAL A 189 4.74 -25.57 2.68
C VAL A 189 3.58 -24.91 3.47
N ALA A 190 2.93 -23.80 3.08
CA ALA A 190 2.67 -23.25 1.75
C ALA A 190 2.08 -21.82 1.81
N SER A 191 2.25 -21.08 0.69
CA SER A 191 1.41 -19.99 0.14
C SER A 191 1.03 -18.76 0.99
N LYS A 192 1.63 -17.59 0.68
CA LYS A 192 0.97 -16.26 0.61
C LYS A 192 2.00 -15.21 0.17
N GLY A 193 1.55 -14.14 -0.50
CA GLY A 193 2.42 -13.06 -1.01
C GLY A 193 3.36 -12.53 0.07
N ALA A 194 4.58 -12.13 -0.33
CA ALA A 194 5.70 -11.67 0.53
C ALA A 194 5.40 -11.80 2.04
N GLY A 195 5.47 -13.04 2.54
CA GLY A 195 4.87 -13.41 3.82
C GLY A 195 5.33 -12.51 4.94
N VAL A 196 4.43 -11.64 5.41
CA VAL A 196 4.61 -10.94 6.67
C VAL A 196 4.41 -11.99 7.74
N ASP A 197 5.44 -12.20 8.56
CA ASP A 197 5.34 -13.08 9.71
C ASP A 197 4.53 -12.35 10.79
N ILE A 198 3.28 -12.74 10.98
CA ILE A 198 2.39 -12.16 12.00
C ILE A 198 2.34 -13.14 13.16
N GLN A 199 2.74 -12.68 14.33
CA GLN A 199 2.86 -13.55 15.50
C GLN A 199 1.48 -13.83 16.13
N PRO A 200 1.32 -14.98 16.82
CA PRO A 200 0.03 -15.41 17.38
C PRO A 200 -0.60 -14.39 18.35
N ASP A 201 0.23 -13.64 19.07
CA ASP A 201 -0.18 -12.60 20.01
C ASP A 201 -1.00 -11.48 19.35
N VAL A 202 -0.76 -11.17 18.07
CA VAL A 202 -1.55 -10.21 17.30
C VAL A 202 -2.97 -10.74 17.07
N TYR A 203 -3.09 -12.02 16.68
CA TYR A 203 -4.40 -12.66 16.47
C TYR A 203 -5.19 -12.76 17.78
N GLU A 204 -4.51 -13.10 18.87
CA GLU A 204 -5.12 -13.12 20.21
C GLU A 204 -5.58 -11.71 20.62
N GLY A 205 -4.77 -10.68 20.42
CA GLY A 205 -5.14 -9.29 20.69
C GLY A 205 -6.37 -8.84 19.89
N ILE A 206 -6.42 -9.14 18.59
CA ILE A 206 -7.56 -8.83 17.73
C ILE A 206 -8.82 -9.56 18.20
N ALA A 207 -8.71 -10.86 18.50
CA ALA A 207 -9.83 -11.67 18.98
C ALA A 207 -10.41 -11.10 20.28
N ARG A 208 -9.54 -10.67 21.21
CA ARG A 208 -9.96 -10.05 22.47
C ARG A 208 -10.68 -8.72 22.25
N VAL A 209 -10.18 -7.86 21.37
CA VAL A 209 -10.87 -6.59 21.05
C VAL A 209 -12.24 -6.85 20.40
N ARG A 210 -12.35 -7.89 19.57
CA ARG A 210 -13.61 -8.26 18.89
C ARG A 210 -14.62 -8.98 19.78
N GLU A 211 -14.19 -9.52 20.92
CA GLU A 211 -15.05 -10.22 21.86
C GLU A 211 -15.77 -9.20 22.75
N ASP A 212 -17.07 -9.01 22.51
CA ASP A 212 -17.91 -8.02 23.21
C ASP A 212 -17.86 -8.17 24.74
N THR A 213 -17.55 -9.37 25.24
CA THR A 213 -17.45 -9.66 26.67
C THR A 213 -16.06 -9.43 27.27
N ASP A 214 -15.01 -9.28 26.45
CA ASP A 214 -13.67 -8.95 26.93
C ASP A 214 -13.57 -7.47 27.27
N ALA A 215 -12.78 -7.15 28.29
CA ALA A 215 -12.52 -5.78 28.70
C ALA A 215 -11.65 -5.03 27.68
N ALA A 216 -10.82 -5.74 26.90
CA ALA A 216 -9.95 -5.13 25.90
C ALA A 216 -10.76 -4.38 24.84
N LYS A 217 -10.53 -3.07 24.74
CA LYS A 217 -11.14 -2.18 23.76
C LYS A 217 -10.19 -1.81 22.64
N TRP A 218 -8.90 -1.91 22.86
CA TRP A 218 -7.92 -1.60 21.84
C TRP A 218 -6.74 -2.55 21.88
N MET A 219 -6.17 -2.78 20.71
CA MET A 219 -4.89 -3.46 20.55
C MET A 219 -4.05 -2.73 19.51
N LEU A 220 -2.74 -2.85 19.63
CA LEU A 220 -1.77 -2.24 18.75
C LEU A 220 -0.69 -3.27 18.38
N ALA A 221 -0.46 -3.48 17.10
CA ALA A 221 0.61 -4.31 16.57
C ALA A 221 1.69 -3.43 15.93
N GLY A 222 2.92 -3.92 15.91
CA GLY A 222 4.06 -3.23 15.31
C GLY A 222 5.13 -4.23 14.88
N TYR A 223 6.11 -3.75 14.12
CA TYR A 223 7.23 -4.58 13.68
C TYR A 223 8.24 -4.73 14.81
N ASP A 224 8.62 -5.97 15.12
CA ASP A 224 9.66 -6.23 16.11
C ASP A 224 10.96 -5.51 15.74
N GLY A 225 11.55 -4.83 16.73
CA GLY A 225 12.73 -3.98 16.57
C GLY A 225 12.59 -2.85 15.54
N ALA A 226 11.37 -2.36 15.26
CA ALA A 226 11.07 -1.36 14.23
C ALA A 226 11.52 -1.80 12.81
N ASN A 227 11.68 -3.10 12.59
CA ASN A 227 12.21 -3.64 11.35
C ASN A 227 11.08 -4.18 10.47
N PRO A 228 10.73 -3.55 9.34
CA PRO A 228 9.68 -4.04 8.43
C PRO A 228 10.05 -5.33 7.69
N LYS A 229 11.15 -6.01 8.03
CA LYS A 229 11.44 -7.40 7.60
C LYS A 229 11.22 -8.42 8.72
N GLY A 230 11.07 -7.94 9.96
CA GLY A 230 10.83 -8.76 11.13
C GLY A 230 9.35 -9.09 11.30
N PRO A 231 9.04 -9.94 12.28
CA PRO A 231 7.67 -10.29 12.59
C PRO A 231 6.87 -9.07 13.09
N VAL A 232 5.56 -9.13 12.91
CA VAL A 232 4.60 -8.20 13.49
C VAL A 232 4.07 -8.84 14.76
N THR A 233 4.24 -8.16 15.89
CA THR A 233 3.88 -8.61 17.24
C THR A 233 2.96 -7.63 17.92
N CYS A 234 2.26 -8.06 18.96
CA CYS A 234 1.38 -7.21 19.75
C CYS A 234 2.22 -6.28 20.63
N MET A 235 2.15 -4.97 20.36
CA MET A 235 2.86 -3.91 21.08
C MET A 235 2.06 -3.42 22.29
N GLY A 236 0.74 -3.52 22.24
CA GLY A 236 -0.14 -3.07 23.31
C GLY A 236 -1.54 -3.65 23.22
N LEU A 237 -2.18 -3.80 24.38
CA LEU A 237 -3.56 -4.24 24.53
C LEU A 237 -4.12 -3.55 25.78
N GLY A 238 -5.31 -2.96 25.68
CA GLY A 238 -5.91 -2.24 26.80
C GLY A 238 -7.42 -2.14 26.73
N ASP A 239 -8.02 -1.85 27.88
CA ASP A 239 -9.47 -1.64 28.11
C ASP A 239 -9.87 -0.15 28.13
N GLY A 240 -8.90 0.72 27.88
CA GLY A 240 -9.04 2.17 27.89
C GLY A 240 -9.72 2.76 26.66
N THR A 241 -9.53 4.06 26.49
CA THR A 241 -10.10 4.88 25.42
C THR A 241 -9.16 4.95 24.21
N LEU A 242 -9.63 5.58 23.14
CA LEU A 242 -8.80 5.91 21.98
C LEU A 242 -7.55 6.72 22.38
N SER A 243 -7.65 7.59 23.40
CA SER A 243 -6.50 8.35 23.92
C SER A 243 -5.40 7.45 24.51
N ASP A 244 -5.77 6.29 25.06
CA ASP A 244 -4.81 5.35 25.62
C ASP A 244 -4.07 4.56 24.53
N LEU A 245 -4.77 4.24 23.43
CA LEU A 245 -4.13 3.75 22.20
C LEU A 245 -3.16 4.80 21.65
N GLN A 246 -3.59 6.06 21.53
CA GLN A 246 -2.75 7.15 21.00
C GLN A 246 -1.43 7.33 21.77
N LYS A 247 -1.48 7.26 23.10
CA LYS A 247 -0.28 7.35 23.96
C LYS A 247 0.70 6.19 23.76
N SER A 248 0.22 5.08 23.20
CA SER A 248 1.00 3.87 22.94
C SER A 248 1.62 3.86 21.55
N LEU A 249 1.38 4.90 20.72
CA LEU A 249 1.97 5.04 19.40
C LEU A 249 3.45 5.44 19.47
N ASP A 250 4.26 4.86 18.59
CA ASP A 250 5.68 5.14 18.46
C ASP A 250 5.95 5.82 17.11
N ASP A 251 6.56 7.01 17.14
CA ASP A 251 6.89 7.80 15.95
C ASP A 251 7.97 7.15 15.06
N SER A 252 8.75 6.21 15.60
CA SER A 252 9.89 5.59 14.93
C SER A 252 9.52 4.37 14.07
N MET A 253 8.31 3.83 14.23
CA MET A 253 7.88 2.63 13.52
C MET A 253 6.43 2.71 13.03
N PRO A 254 6.08 1.92 11.99
CA PRO A 254 4.70 1.72 11.62
C PRO A 254 3.98 0.82 12.63
N MET A 255 2.72 1.14 12.92
CA MET A 255 1.88 0.36 13.82
C MET A 255 0.46 0.19 13.25
N TYR A 256 -0.22 -0.86 13.68
CA TYR A 256 -1.56 -1.23 13.24
C TYR A 256 -2.45 -1.40 14.47
N GLY A 257 -3.48 -0.56 14.59
CA GLY A 257 -4.37 -0.54 15.74
C GLY A 257 -5.76 -1.04 15.39
N LEU A 258 -6.39 -1.78 16.30
CA LEU A 258 -7.83 -2.04 16.27
C LEU A 258 -8.45 -1.44 17.52
N TYR A 259 -9.49 -0.63 17.35
CA TYR A 259 -10.26 -0.04 18.45
C TYR A 259 -11.73 -0.41 18.35
N ARG A 260 -12.31 -0.86 19.46
CA ARG A 260 -13.73 -1.12 19.66
C ARG A 260 -14.39 0.12 20.24
N TYR A 261 -15.26 0.72 19.44
CA TYR A 261 -16.14 1.80 19.86
C TYR A 261 -17.53 1.25 20.18
N GLU A 262 -18.03 1.57 21.37
CA GLU A 262 -19.33 1.16 21.86
C GLU A 262 -20.21 2.39 22.02
N HIS A 263 -21.39 2.39 21.40
CA HIS A 263 -22.35 3.48 21.53
C HIS A 263 -23.74 2.93 21.82
N THR A 264 -24.35 3.43 22.90
CA THR A 264 -25.76 3.18 23.20
C THR A 264 -26.59 4.35 22.68
N ASN A 265 -27.51 4.07 21.76
CA ASN A 265 -28.38 5.10 21.20
C ASN A 265 -29.47 5.53 22.21
N ALA A 266 -30.28 6.53 21.85
CA ALA A 266 -31.37 7.04 22.71
C ALA A 266 -32.45 6.00 23.05
N GLU A 267 -32.52 4.90 22.29
CA GLU A 267 -33.45 3.78 22.47
C GLU A 267 -32.87 2.67 23.37
N GLY A 268 -31.63 2.84 23.87
CA GLY A 268 -30.96 1.87 24.73
C GLY A 268 -30.30 0.71 23.98
N ILE A 269 -30.19 0.78 22.65
CA ILE A 269 -29.55 -0.25 21.82
C ILE A 269 -28.04 0.00 21.80
N LEU A 270 -27.26 -0.95 22.32
CA LEU A 270 -25.82 -0.97 22.22
C LEU A 270 -25.39 -1.35 20.80
N THR A 271 -24.56 -0.51 20.20
CA THR A 271 -23.94 -0.74 18.89
C THR A 271 -22.43 -0.78 19.06
N VAL A 272 -21.82 -1.85 18.53
CA VAL A 272 -20.37 -2.06 18.56
C VAL A 272 -19.82 -1.79 17.17
N LYS A 273 -18.77 -0.98 17.11
CA LYS A 273 -18.11 -0.56 15.88
C LYS A 273 -16.61 -0.73 16.03
N PHE A 274 -15.94 -1.05 14.94
CA PHE A 274 -14.50 -1.33 14.93
C PHE A 274 -13.81 -0.32 14.04
N VAL A 275 -12.72 0.25 14.54
CA VAL A 275 -11.90 1.23 13.84
C VAL A 275 -10.53 0.61 13.63
N TYR A 276 -10.15 0.45 12.37
CA TYR A 276 -8.82 -0.01 11.99
C TYR A 276 -7.95 1.21 11.72
N ILE A 277 -6.84 1.33 12.45
CA ILE A 277 -5.93 2.45 12.41
C ILE A 277 -4.59 1.98 11.86
N VAL A 278 -4.10 2.64 10.83
CA VAL A 278 -2.74 2.48 10.31
C VAL A 278 -1.93 3.71 10.68
N TRP A 279 -0.98 3.52 11.59
CA TRP A 279 -0.08 4.56 12.07
C TRP A 279 1.25 4.49 11.33
N VAL A 280 1.69 5.61 10.77
CA VAL A 280 3.03 5.75 10.18
C VAL A 280 3.72 6.96 10.78
N GLY A 281 4.44 6.72 11.87
CA GLY A 281 5.13 7.76 12.62
C GLY A 281 6.06 8.65 11.78
N SER A 282 6.24 9.87 12.28
CA SER A 282 7.01 10.92 11.61
C SER A 282 8.49 10.57 11.41
N GLN A 283 9.07 9.74 12.27
CA GLN A 283 10.48 9.32 12.26
C GLN A 283 10.72 8.02 11.46
N VAL A 284 9.68 7.45 10.84
CA VAL A 284 9.79 6.25 10.02
C VAL A 284 10.60 6.53 8.76
N LYS A 285 11.65 5.73 8.52
CA LYS A 285 12.53 5.85 7.35
C LYS A 285 11.75 5.65 6.03
N PRO A 286 12.07 6.40 4.95
CA PRO A 286 11.35 6.29 3.67
C PRO A 286 11.25 4.86 3.10
N MET A 287 12.32 4.07 3.21
CA MET A 287 12.34 2.67 2.74
C MET A 287 11.41 1.75 3.57
N THR A 288 11.16 2.09 4.83
CA THR A 288 10.18 1.39 5.67
C THR A 288 8.76 1.71 5.22
N LYS A 289 8.47 2.96 4.84
CA LYS A 289 7.16 3.38 4.32
C LYS A 289 6.76 2.62 3.04
N ALA A 290 7.71 2.38 2.13
CA ALA A 290 7.47 1.60 0.92
C ALA A 290 7.04 0.13 1.19
N LYS A 291 7.53 -0.48 2.28
CA LYS A 291 7.17 -1.86 2.65
C LYS A 291 5.82 -2.00 3.31
N ILE A 292 5.35 -0.96 4.02
CA ILE A 292 4.00 -0.93 4.59
C ILE A 292 2.97 -1.16 3.48
N SER A 293 3.17 -0.56 2.31
CA SER A 293 2.31 -0.78 1.13
C SER A 293 2.24 -2.25 0.71
N THR A 294 3.38 -2.96 0.70
CA THR A 294 3.40 -4.40 0.37
C THR A 294 2.75 -5.28 1.43
N HIS A 295 2.69 -4.82 2.68
CA HIS A 295 2.13 -5.56 3.81
C HIS A 295 0.65 -5.25 4.05
N LYS A 296 0.11 -4.22 3.38
CA LYS A 296 -1.26 -3.71 3.55
C LYS A 296 -2.30 -4.81 3.47
N GLY A 297 -2.27 -5.64 2.41
CA GLY A 297 -3.26 -6.71 2.23
C GLY A 297 -3.23 -7.78 3.32
N ALA A 298 -2.05 -8.13 3.83
CA ALA A 298 -1.93 -9.09 4.93
C ALA A 298 -2.46 -8.53 6.25
N MET A 299 -2.27 -7.23 6.49
CA MET A 299 -2.83 -6.55 7.66
C MET A 299 -4.35 -6.38 7.54
N GLU A 300 -4.85 -5.95 6.38
CA GLU A 300 -6.28 -5.85 6.14
C GLU A 300 -6.98 -7.19 6.30
N GLU A 301 -6.38 -8.30 5.87
CA GLU A 301 -6.96 -9.63 6.06
C GLU A 301 -7.24 -9.98 7.54
N ILE A 302 -6.42 -9.48 8.48
CA ILE A 302 -6.56 -9.81 9.91
C ILE A 302 -7.26 -8.71 10.72
N PHE A 303 -7.11 -7.45 10.32
CA PHE A 303 -7.70 -6.30 11.02
C PHE A 303 -9.12 -6.01 10.53
N CYS A 304 -9.50 -6.47 9.33
CA CYS A 304 -10.89 -6.40 8.84
C CYS A 304 -11.71 -7.63 9.27
N PRO A 305 -13.04 -7.50 9.38
CA PRO A 305 -13.87 -6.35 9.04
C PRO A 305 -13.75 -5.21 10.07
N ALA A 306 -13.64 -3.98 9.58
CA ALA A 306 -13.71 -2.75 10.37
C ALA A 306 -14.73 -1.80 9.74
N HIS A 307 -15.36 -0.97 10.56
CA HIS A 307 -16.39 0.00 10.13
C HIS A 307 -15.76 1.30 9.62
N VAL A 308 -14.63 1.69 10.20
CA VAL A 308 -13.87 2.86 9.78
C VAL A 308 -12.40 2.48 9.65
N TYR A 309 -11.80 2.94 8.57
CA TYR A 309 -10.36 2.87 8.33
C TYR A 309 -9.75 4.26 8.52
N VAL A 310 -8.69 4.35 9.31
CA VAL A 310 -7.96 5.59 9.58
C VAL A 310 -6.51 5.38 9.24
N PHE A 311 -5.97 6.19 8.33
CA PHE A 311 -4.53 6.31 8.12
C PHE A 311 -4.07 7.60 8.79
N ALA A 312 -3.08 7.51 9.67
CA ALA A 312 -2.58 8.65 10.43
C ALA A 312 -1.05 8.68 10.46
N THR A 313 -0.51 9.89 10.34
CA THR A 313 0.93 10.19 10.48
C THR A 313 1.23 11.10 11.65
N GLU A 314 0.19 11.74 12.20
CA GLU A 314 0.23 12.58 13.39
C GLU A 314 -0.89 12.18 14.36
N VAL A 315 -0.65 12.25 15.66
CA VAL A 315 -1.63 11.79 16.67
C VAL A 315 -2.93 12.58 16.58
N SER A 316 -2.87 13.86 16.19
CA SER A 316 -4.04 14.70 15.98
C SER A 316 -4.96 14.25 14.83
N GLU A 317 -4.48 13.39 13.92
CA GLU A 317 -5.29 12.83 12.82
C GLU A 317 -6.15 11.64 13.29
N ILE A 318 -5.96 11.19 14.53
CA ILE A 318 -6.75 10.15 15.17
C ILE A 318 -7.77 10.84 16.09
N ASP A 319 -8.63 11.68 15.55
CA ASP A 319 -9.62 12.41 16.36
C ASP A 319 -10.88 11.56 16.64
N GLU A 320 -11.30 11.53 17.92
CA GLU A 320 -12.44 10.72 18.33
C GLU A 320 -13.76 11.24 17.74
N ALA A 321 -13.96 12.56 17.67
CA ALA A 321 -15.18 13.14 17.14
C ALA A 321 -15.33 12.87 15.63
N GLU A 322 -14.24 13.01 14.87
CA GLU A 322 -14.21 12.68 13.44
C GLU A 322 -14.48 11.19 13.19
N ILE A 323 -13.87 10.30 14.00
CA ILE A 323 -14.10 8.86 13.91
C ILE A 323 -15.57 8.53 14.20
N ILE A 324 -16.18 9.16 15.21
CA ILE A 324 -17.60 8.98 15.54
C ILE A 324 -18.49 9.44 14.39
N GLU A 325 -18.16 10.55 13.73
CA GLU A 325 -18.90 11.04 12.57
C GLU A 325 -18.83 10.05 11.40
N LYS A 326 -17.63 9.54 11.08
CA LYS A 326 -17.44 8.51 10.06
C LYS A 326 -18.20 7.22 10.38
N ILE A 327 -18.23 6.81 11.66
CA ILE A 327 -19.01 5.65 12.11
C ILE A 327 -20.50 5.84 11.84
N LYS A 328 -21.03 7.06 12.10
CA LYS A 328 -22.45 7.39 11.86
C LYS A 328 -22.78 7.35 10.37
N GLN A 329 -21.92 7.93 9.52
CA GLN A 329 -22.09 7.90 8.07
C GLN A 329 -21.99 6.48 7.48
N ALA A 330 -21.08 5.65 8.00
CA ALA A 330 -20.93 4.26 7.56
C ALA A 330 -22.05 3.32 8.06
N SER A 331 -22.93 3.81 8.95
CA SER A 331 -24.02 3.03 9.54
C SER A 331 -25.41 3.48 9.09
N SER A 332 -25.50 4.56 8.31
CA SER A 332 -26.73 5.06 7.67
C SER A 332 -26.90 4.48 6.28
#